data_AF-A0A5J0S9X4-F1
#
_entry.id   AF-A0A5J0S9X4-F1
#
_cell.length_a   1.000
_cell.length_b   1.000
_cell.length_c   1.000
_cell.angle_alpha   90.00
_cell.angle_beta   90.00
_cell.angle_gamma   90.00
#
_symmetry.space_group_name_H-M   'P 1'
#
loop_
_entity.id
_entity.type
_entity.pdbx_description
1 polymer ?
#
loop_
_entity_poly.entity_id
_entity_poly.type
_entity_poly.pdbx_seq_one_letter_code
_entity_poly.pdbx_strand_id
1 'polypeptide(L)'
;MILPPMGVRGRCPAHVKAWTQAEDEQLMGLYATLTIDNIATRLNRTRYAVYARASLLRQRYPERLSYKAAPFSQREDAFIRQHARTMTCQQMADCLGRSADTIRYRANLIGASLVKCGDLLPRTQLPDSDVKLIRALRDDSRPRRLTFREIGEKFGISGARARNVYWCRRTAEDVILRELLP
;
A
#
# COMPACT_ATOMS: atom_id res chain seq x y z
N MET A 1 0.80 40.03 1.95
CA MET A 1 1.15 39.82 0.53
C MET A 1 -0.12 39.35 -0.17
N ILE A 2 -0.76 40.19 -0.98
CA ILE A 2 -2.02 39.84 -1.67
C ILE A 2 -1.61 39.34 -3.06
N LEU A 3 -1.80 38.05 -3.33
CA LEU A 3 -1.55 37.50 -4.65
C LEU A 3 -2.63 38.02 -5.62
N PRO A 4 -2.26 38.45 -6.83
CA PRO A 4 -3.24 38.82 -7.84
C PRO A 4 -4.11 37.60 -8.20
N PRO A 5 -5.37 37.82 -8.61
CA PRO A 5 -6.26 36.75 -9.02
C PRO A 5 -5.65 35.94 -10.17
N MET A 6 -5.52 34.63 -9.97
CA MET A 6 -5.01 33.72 -11.00
C MET A 6 -6.04 33.57 -12.13
N GLY A 7 -5.69 34.04 -13.32
CA GLY A 7 -6.47 33.87 -14.55
C GLY A 7 -7.64 34.86 -14.70
N VAL A 8 -8.21 34.89 -15.90
CA VAL A 8 -9.39 35.71 -16.24
C VAL A 8 -10.63 34.80 -16.16
N ARG A 9 -11.65 35.18 -15.37
CA ARG A 9 -12.91 34.41 -15.28
C ARG A 9 -13.47 34.15 -16.68
N GLY A 10 -13.75 32.89 -17.00
CA GLY A 10 -14.32 32.47 -18.28
C GLY A 10 -13.33 32.32 -19.44
N ARG A 11 -12.04 32.67 -19.27
CA ARG A 11 -10.99 32.37 -20.25
C ARG A 11 -10.00 31.35 -19.68
N CYS A 12 -9.90 30.20 -20.34
CA CYS A 12 -8.80 29.28 -20.07
C CYS A 12 -7.46 29.97 -20.43
N PRO A 13 -6.39 29.77 -19.65
CA PRO A 13 -5.07 30.25 -20.01
C PRO A 13 -4.67 29.76 -21.41
N ALA A 14 -3.90 30.55 -22.17
CA ALA A 14 -3.55 30.24 -23.56
C ALA A 14 -2.84 28.88 -23.75
N HIS A 15 -2.17 28.37 -22.71
CA HIS A 15 -1.52 27.06 -22.72
C HIS A 15 -2.47 25.89 -22.37
N VAL A 16 -3.73 26.18 -22.02
CA VAL A 16 -4.75 25.19 -21.62
C VAL A 16 -5.83 25.11 -22.69
N LYS A 17 -5.76 24.08 -23.54
CA LYS A 17 -6.81 23.76 -24.51
C LYS A 17 -8.08 23.30 -23.77
N ALA A 18 -9.13 24.11 -23.81
CA ALA A 18 -10.43 23.77 -23.20
C ALA A 18 -11.03 22.50 -23.82
N TRP A 19 -11.74 21.70 -23.03
CA TRP A 19 -12.46 20.51 -23.51
C TRP A 19 -13.79 20.91 -24.14
N THR A 20 -14.04 20.44 -25.35
CA THR A 20 -15.31 20.64 -26.04
C THR A 20 -16.27 19.48 -25.76
N GLN A 21 -17.57 19.73 -25.91
CA GLN A 21 -18.57 18.68 -25.73
C GLN A 21 -18.41 17.54 -26.77
N ALA A 22 -17.97 17.86 -27.98
CA ALA A 22 -17.65 16.86 -28.99
C ALA A 22 -16.47 15.96 -28.58
N GLU A 23 -15.41 16.53 -27.99
CA GLU A 23 -14.28 15.75 -27.46
C GLU A 23 -14.71 14.86 -26.28
N ASP A 24 -15.62 15.33 -25.42
CA ASP A 24 -16.17 14.52 -24.32
C ASP A 24 -16.99 13.33 -24.84
N GLU A 25 -17.85 13.55 -25.83
CA GLU A 25 -18.63 12.48 -26.47
C GLU A 25 -17.74 11.44 -27.15
N GLN A 26 -16.70 11.90 -27.88
CA GLN A 26 -15.70 11.00 -28.47
C GLN A 26 -14.94 10.22 -27.40
N LEU A 27 -14.51 10.88 -26.31
CA LEU A 27 -13.83 10.22 -25.21
C LEU A 27 -14.72 9.13 -24.61
N MET A 28 -15.98 9.44 -24.29
CA MET A 28 -16.91 8.49 -23.67
C MET A 28 -17.18 7.27 -24.58
N GLY A 29 -17.39 7.50 -25.87
CA GLY A 29 -17.62 6.40 -26.83
C GLY A 29 -16.41 5.49 -27.04
N LEU A 30 -15.19 6.04 -26.97
CA LEU A 30 -13.95 5.28 -27.16
C LEU A 30 -13.44 4.63 -25.87
N TYR A 31 -13.92 5.07 -24.70
CA TYR A 31 -13.35 4.70 -23.41
C TYR A 31 -13.49 3.21 -23.09
N ALA A 32 -14.54 2.54 -23.57
CA ALA A 32 -14.73 1.11 -23.34
C ALA A 32 -13.72 0.25 -24.11
N THR A 33 -13.29 0.69 -25.30
CA THR A 33 -12.56 -0.15 -26.26
C THR A 33 -11.08 0.21 -26.36
N LEU A 34 -10.72 1.49 -26.26
CA LEU A 34 -9.35 1.95 -26.46
C LEU A 34 -8.61 2.21 -25.15
N THR A 35 -7.29 2.05 -25.16
CA THR A 35 -6.42 2.50 -24.07
C THR A 35 -6.44 4.02 -23.97
N ILE A 36 -6.08 4.57 -22.80
CA ILE A 36 -5.97 6.03 -22.61
C ILE A 36 -4.97 6.63 -23.59
N ASP A 37 -3.87 5.92 -23.87
CA ASP A 37 -2.84 6.38 -24.81
C ASP A 37 -3.38 6.51 -26.23
N ASN A 38 -4.15 5.53 -26.71
CA ASN A 38 -4.77 5.58 -28.03
C ASN A 38 -5.83 6.69 -28.13
N ILE A 39 -6.61 6.91 -27.06
CA ILE A 39 -7.57 8.03 -27.00
C ILE A 39 -6.83 9.37 -27.02
N ALA A 40 -5.71 9.47 -26.30
CA ALA A 40 -4.87 10.66 -26.26
C ALA A 40 -4.33 11.03 -27.65
N THR A 41 -3.81 10.04 -28.40
CA THR A 41 -3.37 10.22 -29.78
C THR A 41 -4.51 10.70 -30.69
N ARG A 42 -5.70 10.09 -30.59
CA ARG A 42 -6.86 10.47 -31.43
C ARG A 42 -7.38 11.87 -31.15
N LEU A 43 -7.40 12.28 -29.88
CA LEU A 43 -7.85 13.62 -29.47
C LEU A 43 -6.77 14.69 -29.58
N ASN A 44 -5.55 14.31 -29.99
CA ASN A 44 -4.36 15.15 -29.98
C ASN A 44 -4.17 15.84 -28.62
N ARG A 45 -4.20 15.04 -27.55
CA ARG A 45 -4.04 15.47 -26.15
C ARG A 45 -3.03 14.58 -25.44
N THR A 46 -2.56 15.03 -24.28
CA THR A 46 -1.69 14.20 -23.44
C THR A 46 -2.49 13.11 -22.73
N ARG A 47 -1.83 11.97 -22.47
CA ARG A 47 -2.36 10.86 -21.66
C ARG A 47 -2.98 11.34 -20.34
N TYR A 48 -2.27 12.23 -19.64
CA TYR A 48 -2.73 12.76 -18.36
C TYR A 48 -3.99 13.62 -18.50
N ALA A 49 -4.09 14.47 -19.53
CA ALA A 49 -5.27 15.28 -19.77
C ALA A 49 -6.51 14.41 -20.02
N VAL A 50 -6.38 13.35 -20.83
CA VAL A 50 -7.47 12.38 -21.07
C VAL A 50 -7.84 11.65 -19.79
N TYR A 51 -6.86 11.18 -19.02
CA TYR A 51 -7.12 10.49 -17.75
C TYR A 51 -7.88 11.37 -16.75
N ALA A 52 -7.44 12.61 -16.56
CA ALA A 52 -8.09 13.58 -15.67
C ALA A 52 -9.51 13.90 -16.14
N ARG A 53 -9.70 14.11 -17.45
CA ARG A 53 -11.04 14.37 -18.01
C ARG A 53 -11.97 13.18 -17.86
N ALA A 54 -11.50 11.97 -18.16
CA ALA A 54 -12.28 10.74 -17.97
C ALA A 54 -12.69 10.56 -16.51
N SER A 55 -11.83 10.94 -15.56
CA SER A 55 -12.15 10.86 -14.13
C SER A 55 -13.28 11.82 -13.74
N LEU A 56 -13.28 13.05 -14.28
CA LEU A 56 -14.36 14.02 -14.10
C LEU A 56 -15.66 13.57 -14.78
N LEU A 57 -15.58 13.10 -16.02
CA LEU A 57 -16.74 12.62 -16.77
C LEU A 57 -17.39 11.41 -16.09
N ARG A 58 -16.60 10.51 -15.50
CA ARG A 58 -17.12 9.38 -14.71
C ARG A 58 -17.90 9.82 -13.48
N GLN A 59 -17.47 10.89 -12.80
CA GLN A 59 -18.21 11.42 -11.65
C GLN A 59 -19.57 12.01 -12.06
N ARG A 60 -19.64 12.57 -13.28
CA ARG A 60 -20.86 13.22 -13.80
C ARG A 60 -21.81 12.26 -14.51
N TYR A 61 -21.26 11.24 -15.19
CA TYR A 61 -21.97 10.28 -16.03
C TYR A 61 -21.48 8.85 -15.73
N PRO A 62 -21.67 8.34 -14.50
CA PRO A 62 -21.19 7.02 -14.10
C PRO A 62 -21.76 5.87 -14.94
N GLU A 63 -22.98 6.02 -15.47
CA GLU A 63 -23.65 5.08 -16.36
C GLU A 63 -23.01 5.00 -17.75
N ARG A 64 -22.31 6.05 -18.18
CA ARG A 64 -21.66 6.12 -19.49
C ARG A 64 -20.18 5.78 -19.45
N LEU A 65 -19.54 5.85 -18.27
CA LEU A 65 -18.10 5.75 -18.15
C LEU A 65 -17.64 4.89 -16.97
N SER A 66 -17.65 3.58 -17.13
CA SER A 66 -17.16 2.64 -16.11
C SER A 66 -15.64 2.76 -15.87
N TYR A 67 -15.17 2.22 -14.73
CA TYR A 67 -13.74 2.05 -14.51
C TYR A 67 -13.19 0.99 -15.47
N LYS A 68 -11.98 1.21 -16.02
CA LYS A 68 -11.31 0.22 -16.87
C LYS A 68 -10.92 -1.04 -16.12
N ALA A 69 -10.59 -0.90 -14.83
CA ALA A 69 -10.28 -2.01 -13.96
C ALA A 69 -11.44 -2.26 -13.01
N ALA A 70 -11.79 -3.53 -12.81
CA ALA A 70 -12.80 -3.91 -11.81
C ALA A 70 -12.36 -3.45 -10.41
N PRO A 71 -13.28 -2.96 -9.57
CA PRO A 71 -12.98 -2.65 -8.18
C PRO A 71 -12.51 -3.91 -7.43
N PHE A 72 -11.83 -3.71 -6.31
CA PHE A 72 -11.50 -4.80 -5.40
C PHE A 72 -12.74 -5.23 -4.60
N SER A 73 -13.01 -6.53 -4.61
CA SER A 73 -14.02 -7.17 -3.79
C SER A 73 -13.56 -7.35 -2.35
N GLN A 74 -14.50 -7.51 -1.42
CA GLN A 74 -14.18 -7.81 -0.02
C GLN A 74 -13.39 -9.11 0.15
N ARG A 75 -13.60 -10.10 -0.74
CA ARG A 75 -12.84 -11.35 -0.74
C ARG A 75 -11.39 -11.13 -1.15
N GLU A 76 -11.14 -10.32 -2.18
CA GLU A 76 -9.77 -9.93 -2.56
C GLU A 76 -9.08 -9.14 -1.43
N ASP A 77 -9.80 -8.24 -0.73
CA ASP A 77 -9.24 -7.52 0.42
C ASP A 77 -8.92 -8.44 1.59
N ALA A 78 -9.78 -9.42 1.88
CA ALA A 78 -9.53 -10.43 2.91
C ALA A 78 -8.30 -11.28 2.56
N PHE A 79 -8.17 -11.69 1.30
CA PHE A 79 -6.99 -12.39 0.80
C PHE A 79 -5.71 -11.56 0.97
N ILE A 80 -5.74 -10.28 0.59
CA ILE A 80 -4.59 -9.38 0.76
C ILE A 80 -4.20 -9.28 2.25
N ARG A 81 -5.16 -9.12 3.17
CA ARG A 81 -4.85 -9.08 4.61
C ARG A 81 -4.22 -10.37 5.10
N GLN A 82 -4.80 -11.52 4.73
CA GLN A 82 -4.32 -12.83 5.16
C GLN A 82 -2.90 -13.12 4.67
N HIS A 83 -2.56 -12.70 3.45
CA HIS A 83 -1.29 -13.03 2.80
C HIS A 83 -0.27 -11.89 2.79
N ALA A 84 -0.60 -10.71 3.33
CA ALA A 84 0.24 -9.51 3.35
C ALA A 84 1.67 -9.73 3.86
N ARG A 85 1.85 -10.68 4.79
CA ARG A 85 3.13 -10.92 5.49
C ARG A 85 3.92 -12.09 4.91
N THR A 86 3.24 -13.03 4.28
CA THR A 86 3.83 -14.29 3.78
C THR A 86 4.17 -14.22 2.31
N MET A 87 3.33 -13.54 1.52
CA MET A 87 3.50 -13.40 0.08
C MET A 87 4.05 -12.03 -0.31
N THR A 88 4.74 -11.99 -1.44
CA THR A 88 5.12 -10.74 -2.09
C THR A 88 3.93 -10.14 -2.85
N CYS A 89 4.02 -8.84 -3.17
CA CYS A 89 3.02 -8.18 -4.02
C CYS A 89 2.85 -8.89 -5.37
N GLN A 90 3.95 -9.41 -5.94
CA GLN A 90 3.90 -10.11 -7.22
C GLN A 90 3.14 -11.42 -7.09
N GLN A 91 3.45 -12.25 -6.09
CA GLN A 91 2.74 -13.51 -5.89
C GLN A 91 1.24 -13.29 -5.62
N MET A 92 0.88 -12.29 -4.82
CA MET A 92 -0.53 -11.96 -4.61
C MET A 92 -1.21 -11.45 -5.89
N ALA A 93 -0.48 -10.69 -6.70
CA ALA A 93 -0.96 -10.19 -7.99
C ALA A 93 -1.23 -11.34 -8.97
N ASP A 94 -0.32 -12.32 -9.03
CA ASP A 94 -0.47 -13.52 -9.85
C ASP A 94 -1.69 -14.34 -9.42
N CYS A 95 -1.94 -14.48 -8.11
CA CYS A 95 -3.12 -15.17 -7.58
C CYS A 95 -4.44 -14.45 -7.88
N LEU A 96 -4.44 -13.10 -7.90
CA LEU A 96 -5.65 -12.31 -8.11
C LEU A 96 -5.84 -11.85 -9.56
N GLY A 97 -4.90 -12.16 -10.46
CA GLY A 97 -4.91 -11.64 -11.84
C GLY A 97 -4.80 -10.10 -11.91
N ARG A 98 -4.07 -9.50 -10.97
CA ARG A 98 -3.88 -8.04 -10.85
C ARG A 98 -2.42 -7.66 -11.10
N SER A 99 -2.11 -6.37 -10.99
CA SER A 99 -0.72 -5.90 -10.98
C SER A 99 -0.18 -5.78 -9.54
N ALA A 100 1.11 -6.02 -9.35
CA ALA A 100 1.75 -5.88 -8.03
C ALA A 100 1.58 -4.46 -7.44
N ASP A 101 1.58 -3.43 -8.28
CA ASP A 101 1.39 -2.04 -7.86
C ASP A 101 -0.04 -1.79 -7.37
N THR A 102 -1.05 -2.36 -8.04
CA THR A 102 -2.44 -2.28 -7.57
C THR A 102 -2.64 -2.97 -6.23
N ILE A 103 -1.98 -4.12 -6.00
CA ILE A 103 -2.01 -4.80 -4.70
C ILE A 103 -1.37 -3.92 -3.62
N ARG A 104 -0.20 -3.33 -3.89
CA ARG A 104 0.49 -2.46 -2.93
C ARG A 104 -0.34 -1.24 -2.56
N TYR A 105 -0.93 -0.58 -3.55
CA TYR A 105 -1.81 0.56 -3.31
C TYR A 105 -3.05 0.14 -2.52
N ARG A 106 -3.67 -0.98 -2.88
CA ARG A 106 -4.86 -1.49 -2.18
C ARG A 106 -4.54 -1.85 -0.73
N ALA A 107 -3.43 -2.55 -0.47
CA ALA A 107 -2.99 -2.93 0.86
C ALA A 107 -2.83 -1.71 1.78
N ASN A 108 -2.19 -0.64 1.29
CA ASN A 108 -2.08 0.63 2.03
C ASN A 108 -3.46 1.24 2.34
N LEU A 109 -4.39 1.22 1.37
CA LEU A 109 -5.72 1.79 1.53
C LEU A 109 -6.58 1.02 2.55
N ILE A 110 -6.43 -0.31 2.63
CA ILE A 110 -7.16 -1.15 3.58
C ILE A 110 -6.43 -1.33 4.93
N GLY A 111 -5.27 -0.67 5.11
CA GLY A 111 -4.44 -0.75 6.31
C GLY A 111 -3.67 -2.07 6.47
N ALA A 112 -3.61 -2.91 5.44
CA ALA A 112 -2.84 -4.15 5.46
C ALA A 112 -1.35 -3.82 5.24
N SER A 113 -0.56 -3.87 6.30
CA SER A 113 0.88 -3.62 6.15
C SER A 113 1.57 -4.82 5.51
N LEU A 114 2.37 -4.55 4.48
CA LEU A 114 3.11 -5.56 3.70
C LEU A 114 4.52 -5.82 4.23
N VAL A 115 4.88 -5.18 5.36
CA VAL A 115 6.21 -5.32 5.96
C VAL A 115 6.32 -6.71 6.59
N LYS A 116 7.34 -7.47 6.23
CA LYS A 116 7.58 -8.77 6.87
C LYS A 116 8.06 -8.54 8.30
N CYS A 117 7.54 -9.31 9.26
CA CYS A 117 7.82 -9.23 10.69
C CYS A 117 8.22 -10.60 11.24
N GLY A 118 8.89 -10.62 12.41
CA GLY A 118 9.36 -11.88 13.01
C GLY A 118 10.20 -12.75 12.07
N ASP A 119 9.94 -14.04 12.06
CA ASP A 119 10.66 -15.04 11.24
C ASP A 119 10.46 -14.88 9.73
N LEU A 120 9.45 -14.11 9.32
CA LEU A 120 9.17 -13.87 7.90
C LEU A 120 10.16 -12.89 7.26
N LEU A 121 10.98 -12.15 8.04
CA LEU A 121 12.05 -11.34 7.45
C LEU A 121 13.19 -12.24 6.95
N PRO A 122 13.64 -12.07 5.70
CA PRO A 122 14.80 -12.80 5.17
C PRO A 122 16.11 -12.57 5.93
N ARG A 123 16.20 -11.48 6.72
CA ARG A 123 17.38 -11.09 7.49
C ARG A 123 17.26 -11.45 8.99
N THR A 124 16.27 -12.27 9.36
CA THR A 124 16.11 -12.70 10.75
C THR A 124 17.24 -13.63 11.16
N GLN A 125 18.08 -13.17 12.09
CA GLN A 125 19.16 -13.97 12.68
C GLN A 125 18.74 -14.65 13.98
N LEU A 126 17.67 -14.16 14.61
CA LEU A 126 17.17 -14.63 15.89
C LEU A 126 15.68 -14.96 15.74
N PRO A 127 15.29 -16.24 15.81
CA PRO A 127 13.93 -16.67 15.54
C PRO A 127 12.96 -16.15 16.61
N ASP A 128 11.67 -16.10 16.29
CA ASP A 128 10.63 -15.61 17.19
C ASP A 128 10.56 -16.46 18.48
N SER A 129 10.91 -17.74 18.41
CA SER A 129 11.06 -18.62 19.58
C SER A 129 12.08 -18.08 20.59
N ASP A 130 13.23 -17.63 20.09
CA ASP A 130 14.32 -17.14 20.93
C ASP A 130 13.99 -15.75 21.46
N VAL A 131 13.32 -14.92 20.67
CA VAL A 131 12.79 -13.61 21.12
C VAL A 131 11.83 -13.81 22.31
N LYS A 132 10.90 -14.77 22.20
CA LYS A 132 9.97 -15.10 23.30
C LYS A 132 10.72 -15.60 24.53
N LEU A 133 11.71 -16.47 24.35
CA LEU A 133 12.50 -16.99 25.47
C LEU A 133 13.33 -15.89 26.14
N ILE A 134 13.94 -14.98 25.38
CA ILE A 134 14.65 -13.81 25.91
C ILE A 134 13.70 -12.94 26.75
N ARG A 135 12.47 -12.71 26.27
CA ARG A 135 11.44 -11.97 27.03
C ARG A 135 11.08 -12.70 28.31
N ALA A 136 10.75 -13.98 28.23
CA ALA A 136 10.42 -14.81 29.39
C ALA A 136 11.55 -14.82 30.43
N LEU A 137 12.80 -15.02 30.03
CA LEU A 137 13.97 -15.00 30.93
C LEU A 137 14.21 -13.62 31.56
N ARG A 138 13.84 -12.54 30.86
CA ARG A 138 13.99 -11.18 31.38
C ARG A 138 12.86 -10.78 32.31
N ASP A 139 11.68 -11.33 32.11
CA ASP A 139 10.49 -11.08 32.92
C ASP A 139 10.42 -12.02 34.13
N ASP A 140 11.07 -13.18 34.06
CA ASP A 140 11.24 -14.07 35.20
C ASP A 140 12.09 -13.40 36.29
N SER A 141 11.56 -13.45 37.50
CA SER A 141 12.15 -12.85 38.70
C SER A 141 12.81 -13.87 39.61
N ARG A 142 12.71 -15.19 39.32
CA ARG A 142 13.18 -16.26 40.19
C ARG A 142 14.45 -16.93 39.65
N PRO A 143 15.46 -17.22 40.50
CA PRO A 143 15.66 -16.74 41.87
C PRO A 143 16.07 -15.27 41.94
N ARG A 144 16.53 -14.71 40.80
CA ARG A 144 16.77 -13.28 40.60
C ARG A 144 16.57 -12.94 39.12
N ARG A 145 16.25 -11.68 38.82
CA ARG A 145 16.14 -11.21 37.44
C ARG A 145 17.48 -11.24 36.71
N LEU A 146 17.55 -11.95 35.57
CA LEU A 146 18.75 -12.01 34.75
C LEU A 146 19.03 -10.69 34.05
N THR A 147 20.29 -10.25 34.02
CA THR A 147 20.72 -9.06 33.29
C THR A 147 20.73 -9.31 31.78
N PHE A 148 20.62 -8.25 30.98
CA PHE A 148 20.71 -8.38 29.52
C PHE A 148 22.05 -8.95 29.05
N ARG A 149 23.13 -8.76 29.83
CA ARG A 149 24.45 -9.35 29.55
C ARG A 149 24.40 -10.87 29.68
N GLU A 150 23.92 -11.37 30.81
CA GLU A 150 23.80 -12.82 31.07
C GLU A 150 22.85 -13.49 30.08
N ILE A 151 21.75 -12.82 29.72
CA ILE A 151 20.84 -13.29 28.68
C ILE A 151 21.58 -13.31 27.33
N GLY A 152 22.30 -12.24 26.97
CA GLY A 152 23.06 -12.21 25.73
C GLY A 152 24.07 -13.36 25.63
N GLU A 153 24.83 -13.61 26.69
CA GLU A 153 25.80 -14.71 26.78
C GLU A 153 25.14 -16.08 26.52
N LYS A 154 23.93 -16.32 27.04
CA LYS A 154 23.18 -17.57 26.83
C LYS A 154 22.77 -17.81 25.36
N PHE A 155 22.55 -16.74 24.59
CA PHE A 155 22.14 -16.81 23.17
C PHE A 155 23.29 -16.51 22.21
N GLY A 156 24.53 -16.37 22.70
CA GLY A 156 25.68 -16.02 21.87
C GLY A 156 25.60 -14.62 21.23
N ILE A 157 24.85 -13.69 21.85
CA ILE A 157 24.68 -12.31 21.37
C ILE A 157 25.16 -11.29 22.41
N SER A 158 25.44 -10.06 21.98
CA SER A 158 25.81 -9.00 22.94
C SER A 158 24.63 -8.63 23.84
N GLY A 159 24.90 -8.22 25.08
CA GLY A 159 23.84 -7.75 25.98
C GLY A 159 23.07 -6.53 25.45
N ALA A 160 23.72 -5.68 24.64
CA ALA A 160 23.05 -4.59 23.93
C ALA A 160 22.05 -5.10 22.89
N ARG A 161 22.41 -6.17 22.14
CA ARG A 161 21.52 -6.85 21.20
C ARG A 161 20.33 -7.48 21.92
N ALA A 162 20.55 -8.18 23.04
CA ALA A 162 19.48 -8.75 23.86
C ALA A 162 18.50 -7.67 24.38
N ARG A 163 19.02 -6.52 24.83
CA ARG A 163 18.19 -5.35 25.22
C ARG A 163 17.35 -4.83 24.05
N ASN A 164 17.96 -4.67 22.88
CA ASN A 164 17.24 -4.19 21.69
C ASN A 164 16.16 -5.18 21.26
N VAL A 165 16.44 -6.49 21.33
CA VAL A 165 15.45 -7.54 21.04
C VAL A 165 14.26 -7.45 21.99
N TYR A 166 14.52 -7.36 23.30
CA TYR A 166 13.46 -7.28 24.30
C TYR A 166 12.49 -6.10 24.07
N TRP A 167 13.01 -4.90 23.81
CA TRP A 167 12.17 -3.69 23.70
C TRP A 167 11.64 -3.41 22.29
N CYS A 168 12.40 -3.72 21.26
CA CYS A 168 12.14 -3.18 19.91
C CYS A 168 11.82 -4.26 18.87
N ARG A 169 12.26 -5.51 19.08
CA ARG A 169 12.04 -6.58 18.11
C ARG A 169 10.59 -7.06 18.20
N ARG A 170 9.82 -6.88 17.12
CA ARG A 170 8.45 -7.41 17.01
C ARG A 170 8.43 -8.79 16.38
N THR A 171 7.75 -9.73 17.01
CA THR A 171 7.44 -11.07 16.46
C THR A 171 6.26 -10.99 15.49
N ALA A 172 5.95 -12.08 14.79
CA ALA A 172 4.72 -12.16 14.00
C ALA A 172 3.46 -11.96 14.87
N GLU A 173 3.44 -12.51 16.08
CA GLU A 173 2.33 -12.41 17.04
C GLU A 173 2.12 -10.98 17.56
N ASP A 174 3.20 -10.25 17.88
CA ASP A 174 3.09 -8.86 18.36
C ASP A 174 2.37 -7.96 17.33
N VAL A 175 2.54 -8.25 16.05
CA VAL A 175 1.91 -7.51 14.95
C VAL A 175 0.44 -7.87 14.82
N ILE A 176 0.09 -9.15 14.94
CA ILE A 176 -1.31 -9.60 14.95
C ILE A 176 -2.05 -8.98 16.13
N LEU A 177 -1.46 -9.00 17.32
CA LEU A 177 -2.02 -8.36 18.51
C LEU A 177 -2.28 -6.87 18.30
N ARG A 178 -1.35 -6.15 17.67
CA ARG A 178 -1.53 -4.72 17.34
C ARG A 178 -2.62 -4.47 16.31
N GLU A 179 -2.84 -5.39 15.37
CA GLU A 179 -3.93 -5.27 14.39
C GLU A 179 -5.30 -5.58 15.02
N LEU A 180 -5.34 -6.46 16.03
CA LEU A 180 -6.56 -6.82 16.77
C LEU A 180 -6.92 -5.86 17.91
N LEU A 181 -5.93 -5.14 18.46
CA LEU A 181 -6.07 -4.20 19.56
C LEU A 181 -5.74 -2.77 19.06
N PRO A 182 -6.74 -2.02 18.54
CA PRO A 182 -6.54 -0.65 18.04
C PRO A 182 -6.20 0.35 19.15
#